data_AF-A0A8E0MES3-F1
#
_entry.id   AF-A0A8E0MES3-F1
#
_cell.length_a   1.000
_cell.length_b   1.000
_cell.length_c   1.000
_cell.angle_alpha   90.00
_cell.angle_beta   90.00
_cell.angle_gamma   90.00
#
_symmetry.space_group_name_H-M   'P 1'
#
loop_
_entity.id
_entity.type
_entity.pdbx_description
1 polymer ?
#
loop_
_entity_poly.entity_id
_entity_poly.type
_entity_poly.pdbx_seq_one_letter_code
_entity_poly.pdbx_strand_id
1 'polypeptide(L)'
;LLYQLATRLAESRMVLSIEDPVEINQPQFLQLQVNPEADMTYPQLLKAALRHRPDVLLIGEIRDRQTAQSACEAAISGHIVLATVHARSAADTPLRLSSFGLPDELVAAALTVSAAISLQYRPMIHPVAEVVVFKQVGQADQEVVS
;
A
#
# COMPACT_ATOMS: atom_id res chain seq x y z
N LEU A 1 0.39 3.25 0.97
CA LEU A 1 0.84 2.89 2.34
C LEU A 1 2.19 2.17 2.33
N LEU A 2 2.30 1.04 1.62
CA LEU A 2 3.54 0.24 1.55
C LEU A 2 4.78 1.05 1.19
N TYR A 3 4.72 1.84 0.11
CA TYR A 3 5.82 2.75 -0.27
C TYR A 3 6.26 3.69 0.85
N GLN A 4 5.32 4.28 1.60
CA GLN A 4 5.65 5.19 2.70
C GLN A 4 6.34 4.45 3.86
N LEU A 5 5.86 3.25 4.18
CA LEU A 5 6.48 2.40 5.21
C LEU A 5 7.90 1.99 4.78
N ALA A 6 8.05 1.49 3.56
CA ALA A 6 9.33 1.09 3.01
C ALA A 6 10.31 2.27 2.90
N THR A 7 9.84 3.47 2.54
CA THR A 7 10.67 4.68 2.46
C THR A 7 11.25 5.05 3.82
N ARG A 8 10.44 4.96 4.89
CA ARG A 8 10.94 5.16 6.27
C ARG A 8 11.98 4.12 6.67
N LEU A 9 11.85 2.88 6.21
CA LEU A 9 12.83 1.84 6.50
C LEU A 9 14.12 2.02 5.71
N ALA A 10 14.04 2.55 4.48
CA ALA A 10 15.17 2.75 3.57
C ALA A 10 16.23 3.73 4.07
N GLU A 11 15.94 4.54 5.10
CA GLU A 11 16.90 5.48 5.70
C GLU A 11 18.15 4.79 6.25
N SER A 12 18.05 3.50 6.62
CA SER A 12 19.16 2.73 7.22
C SER A 12 19.28 1.30 6.69
N ARG A 13 18.49 0.95 5.66
CA ARG A 13 18.31 -0.44 5.21
C ARG A 13 18.22 -0.50 3.69
N MET A 14 18.76 -1.56 3.11
CA MET A 14 18.55 -1.86 1.70
C MET A 14 17.12 -2.37 1.48
N VAL A 15 16.34 -1.63 0.70
CA VAL A 15 15.00 -2.03 0.27
C VAL A 15 15.07 -2.57 -1.16
N LEU A 16 14.53 -3.76 -1.37
CA LEU A 16 14.35 -4.36 -2.69
C LEU A 16 12.86 -4.64 -2.90
N SER A 17 12.27 -4.11 -3.98
CA SER A 17 10.87 -4.38 -4.34
C SER A 17 10.74 -5.29 -5.56
N ILE A 18 9.68 -6.11 -5.58
CA ILE A 18 9.26 -6.91 -6.73
C ILE A 18 7.81 -6.55 -7.01
N GLU A 19 7.52 -6.00 -8.19
CA GLU A 19 6.25 -5.34 -8.49
C GLU A 19 5.74 -5.68 -9.91
N ASP A 20 4.43 -5.54 -10.14
CA ASP A 20 3.77 -5.86 -11.41
C ASP A 20 2.62 -4.88 -11.71
N PRO A 21 2.89 -3.71 -12.33
CA PRO A 21 4.20 -3.11 -12.62
C PRO A 21 4.74 -2.27 -11.44
N VAL A 22 5.88 -1.61 -11.63
CA VAL A 22 6.36 -0.59 -10.68
C VAL A 22 5.48 0.66 -10.77
N GLU A 23 4.77 0.99 -9.68
CA GLU A 23 3.81 2.10 -9.64
C GLU A 23 4.48 3.46 -9.40
N ILE A 24 5.49 3.49 -8.53
CA ILE A 24 6.21 4.70 -8.15
C ILE A 24 7.71 4.42 -8.28
N ASN A 25 8.40 5.23 -9.07
CA ASN A 25 9.86 5.20 -9.11
C ASN A 25 10.41 5.81 -7.81
N GLN A 26 11.03 4.98 -6.98
CA GLN A 26 11.60 5.36 -5.70
C GLN A 26 13.12 5.14 -5.73
N PRO A 27 13.93 6.21 -5.89
CA PRO A 27 15.39 6.11 -6.06
C PRO A 27 16.15 5.38 -4.95
N GLN A 28 15.58 5.30 -3.74
CA GLN A 28 16.20 4.61 -2.61
C GLN A 28 16.00 3.09 -2.63
N PHE A 29 15.17 2.56 -3.53
CA PHE A 29 14.84 1.14 -3.62
C PHE A 29 15.55 0.50 -4.82
N LEU A 30 15.93 -0.76 -4.69
CA LEU A 30 16.20 -1.60 -5.84
C LEU A 30 14.87 -2.21 -6.31
N GLN A 31 14.29 -1.67 -7.38
CA GLN A 31 12.96 -2.08 -7.85
C GLN A 31 13.08 -3.06 -9.02
N LEU A 32 12.53 -4.27 -8.86
CA LEU A 32 12.42 -5.29 -9.87
C LEU A 32 10.98 -5.33 -10.36
N GLN A 33 10.79 -5.30 -11.68
CA GLN A 33 9.47 -5.46 -12.27
C GLN A 33 9.31 -6.87 -12.83
N VAL A 34 8.12 -7.44 -12.62
CA VAL A 34 7.71 -8.69 -13.26
C VAL A 34 7.67 -8.51 -14.77
N ASN A 35 8.28 -9.45 -15.48
CA ASN A 35 8.25 -9.52 -16.93
C ASN A 35 8.12 -10.98 -17.38
N PRO A 36 6.89 -11.46 -17.65
CA PRO A 36 6.66 -12.84 -18.06
C PRO A 36 7.33 -13.19 -19.40
N GLU A 37 7.49 -12.23 -20.31
CA GLU A 37 8.12 -12.45 -21.62
C GLU A 37 9.63 -12.72 -21.51
N ALA A 38 10.24 -12.26 -20.42
CA ALA A 38 11.66 -12.45 -20.12
C ALA A 38 11.91 -13.51 -19.03
N ASP A 39 10.92 -14.34 -18.70
CA ASP A 39 10.99 -15.30 -17.60
C ASP A 39 11.40 -14.65 -16.25
N MET A 40 10.83 -13.48 -15.97
CA MET A 40 11.01 -12.74 -14.71
C MET A 40 9.70 -12.73 -13.91
N THR A 41 9.26 -13.91 -13.48
CA THR A 41 8.07 -14.07 -12.61
C THR A 41 8.38 -13.78 -11.14
N TYR A 42 7.35 -13.57 -10.31
CA TYR A 42 7.50 -13.37 -8.86
C TYR A 42 8.42 -14.42 -8.20
N PRO A 43 8.25 -15.74 -8.38
CA PRO A 43 9.15 -16.73 -7.80
C PRO A 43 10.61 -16.61 -8.25
N GLN A 44 10.85 -16.27 -9.53
CA GLN A 44 12.21 -16.10 -10.05
C GLN A 44 12.86 -14.84 -9.49
N LEU A 45 12.13 -13.73 -9.49
CA LEU A 45 12.59 -12.46 -8.94
C LEU A 45 12.81 -12.55 -7.43
N LEU A 46 11.99 -13.30 -6.68
CA LEU A 46 12.18 -13.55 -5.25
C LEU A 46 13.50 -14.28 -4.97
N LYS A 47 13.80 -15.33 -5.75
CA LYS A 47 15.08 -16.04 -5.64
C LYS A 47 16.27 -15.14 -5.95
N ALA A 48 16.14 -14.27 -6.96
CA ALA A 48 17.18 -13.30 -7.29
C ALA A 48 17.34 -12.26 -6.17
N ALA A 49 16.24 -11.71 -5.68
CA ALA A 49 16.19 -10.70 -4.63
C ALA A 49 16.90 -11.16 -3.36
N LEU A 50 16.65 -12.38 -2.87
CA LEU A 50 17.30 -12.90 -1.67
C LEU A 50 18.83 -13.01 -1.80
N ARG A 51 19.37 -13.15 -3.02
CA ARG A 51 20.83 -13.15 -3.25
C ARG A 51 21.45 -11.76 -3.15
N HIS A 52 20.64 -10.71 -3.30
CA HIS A 52 21.08 -9.32 -3.07
C HIS A 52 21.19 -8.98 -1.59
N ARG A 53 20.85 -9.90 -0.68
CA ARG A 53 20.86 -9.71 0.78
C ARG A 53 20.10 -8.44 1.21
N PRO A 54 18.84 -8.25 0.79
CA PRO A 54 18.06 -7.08 1.19
C PRO A 54 17.81 -7.12 2.70
N ASP A 55 17.71 -5.96 3.33
CA ASP A 55 17.20 -5.87 4.70
C ASP A 55 15.66 -5.89 4.72
N VAL A 56 15.06 -5.27 3.69
CA VAL A 56 13.61 -5.18 3.48
C VAL A 56 13.26 -5.70 2.10
N LEU A 57 12.32 -6.64 2.04
CA LEU A 57 11.76 -7.17 0.81
C LEU A 57 10.31 -6.69 0.67
N LEU A 58 10.04 -5.90 -0.37
CA LEU A 58 8.70 -5.44 -0.71
C LEU A 58 8.16 -6.29 -1.85
N ILE A 59 7.07 -7.01 -1.62
CA ILE A 59 6.38 -7.81 -2.63
C ILE A 59 5.09 -7.09 -2.97
N GLY A 60 4.94 -6.67 -4.23
CA GLY A 60 3.77 -5.93 -4.70
C GLY A 60 2.47 -6.62 -4.27
N GLU A 61 2.37 -7.93 -4.53
CA GLU A 61 1.28 -8.77 -4.03
C GLU A 61 1.62 -10.26 -4.00
N ILE A 62 0.91 -10.99 -3.14
CA ILE A 62 0.96 -12.45 -3.05
C ILE A 62 -0.31 -13.02 -3.69
N ARG A 63 -0.14 -13.71 -4.84
CA ARG A 63 -1.24 -14.32 -5.61
C ARG A 63 -1.28 -15.84 -5.55
N ASP A 64 -0.18 -16.47 -5.15
CA ASP A 64 -0.01 -17.92 -5.24
C ASP A 64 0.81 -18.49 -4.06
N ARG A 65 0.81 -19.82 -3.98
CA ARG A 65 1.50 -20.59 -2.94
C ARG A 65 3.00 -20.35 -2.93
N GLN A 66 3.64 -20.32 -4.09
CA GLN A 66 5.10 -20.28 -4.20
C GLN A 66 5.65 -18.94 -3.74
N THR A 67 4.99 -17.86 -4.16
CA THR A 67 5.26 -16.48 -3.72
C THR A 67 5.02 -16.35 -2.22
N ALA A 68 3.88 -16.84 -1.71
CA ALA A 68 3.54 -16.81 -0.29
C ALA A 68 4.57 -17.57 0.57
N GLN A 69 4.94 -18.78 0.15
CA GLN A 69 5.91 -19.61 0.85
C GLN A 69 7.28 -18.92 0.93
N SER A 70 7.76 -18.39 -0.19
CA SER A 70 9.05 -17.68 -0.24
C SER A 70 9.03 -16.42 0.64
N ALA A 71 7.91 -15.69 0.68
CA ALA A 71 7.73 -14.53 1.55
C ALA A 71 7.79 -14.90 3.04
N CYS A 72 7.09 -15.97 3.44
CA CYS A 72 7.12 -16.47 4.82
C CYS A 72 8.51 -16.98 5.23
N GLU A 73 9.17 -17.74 4.36
CA GLU A 73 10.53 -18.24 4.60
C GLU A 73 11.54 -17.09 4.76
N ALA A 74 11.45 -16.06 3.90
CA ALA A 74 12.30 -14.87 4.00
C ALA A 74 12.07 -14.12 5.32
N ALA A 75 10.82 -13.99 5.77
CA ALA A 75 10.49 -13.35 7.04
C ALA A 75 11.08 -14.11 8.24
N ILE A 76 10.93 -15.45 8.26
CA ILE A 76 11.49 -16.31 9.32
C ILE A 76 13.01 -16.27 9.33
N SER A 77 13.65 -16.14 8.17
CA SER A 77 15.10 -16.03 8.06
C SER A 77 15.66 -14.64 8.42
N GLY A 78 14.83 -13.72 8.91
CA GLY A 78 15.25 -12.42 9.45
C GLY A 78 15.10 -11.21 8.52
N HIS A 79 14.46 -11.36 7.36
CA HIS A 79 14.16 -10.23 6.48
C HIS A 79 12.88 -9.52 6.94
N ILE A 80 12.82 -8.20 6.79
CA ILE A 80 11.55 -7.48 6.92
C ILE A 80 10.79 -7.64 5.61
N VAL A 81 9.72 -8.43 5.62
CA VAL A 81 8.88 -8.63 4.43
C VAL A 81 7.64 -7.77 4.50
N LEU A 82 7.43 -6.95 3.49
CA LEU A 82 6.23 -6.14 3.31
C LEU A 82 5.50 -6.61 2.06
N ALA A 83 4.23 -7.00 2.18
CA ALA A 83 3.47 -7.51 1.05
C ALA A 83 2.00 -7.10 1.09
N THR A 84 1.32 -7.12 -0.06
CA THR A 84 -0.15 -7.13 -0.10
C THR A 84 -0.68 -8.53 -0.35
N VAL A 85 -1.93 -8.75 0.10
CA VAL A 85 -2.73 -9.90 -0.29
C VAL A 85 -4.19 -9.48 -0.29
N HIS A 86 -4.98 -10.02 -1.22
CA HIS A 86 -6.42 -9.80 -1.24
C HIS A 86 -7.14 -10.66 -0.19
N ALA A 87 -7.31 -10.10 1.00
CA ALA A 87 -8.11 -10.65 2.10
C ALA A 87 -9.34 -9.76 2.37
N ARG A 88 -10.37 -10.34 2.99
CA ARG A 88 -11.63 -9.63 3.31
C ARG A 88 -11.48 -8.64 4.45
N SER A 89 -10.57 -8.93 5.39
CA SER A 89 -10.22 -8.09 6.52
C SER A 89 -8.78 -8.36 6.94
N ALA A 90 -8.25 -7.53 7.85
CA ALA A 90 -6.93 -7.78 8.41
C ALA A 90 -6.87 -9.15 9.11
N ALA A 91 -7.89 -9.47 9.92
CA ALA A 91 -7.99 -10.73 10.66
C ALA A 91 -8.10 -11.97 9.75
N ASP A 92 -8.57 -11.81 8.51
CA ASP A 92 -8.65 -12.90 7.53
C ASP A 92 -7.35 -13.12 6.75
N THR A 93 -6.32 -12.29 6.97
CA THR A 93 -5.02 -12.43 6.29
C THR A 93 -4.36 -13.80 6.51
N PRO A 94 -4.29 -14.36 7.74
CA PRO A 94 -3.72 -15.69 7.97
C PRO A 94 -4.50 -16.78 7.22
N LEU A 95 -5.84 -16.72 7.24
CA LEU A 95 -6.70 -17.66 6.51
C LEU A 95 -6.49 -17.54 5.00
N ARG A 96 -6.31 -16.31 4.50
CA ARG A 96 -6.04 -16.08 3.08
C ARG A 96 -4.70 -16.69 2.66
N LEU A 97 -3.64 -16.53 3.45
CA LEU A 97 -2.34 -17.15 3.18
C LEU A 97 -2.45 -18.68 3.22
N SER A 98 -3.15 -19.21 4.21
CA SER A 98 -3.38 -20.65 4.36
C SER A 98 -4.22 -21.23 3.22
N SER A 99 -5.12 -20.44 2.61
CA SER A 99 -5.90 -20.84 1.42
C SER A 99 -5.06 -21.10 0.18
N PHE A 100 -3.82 -20.59 0.11
CA PHE A 100 -2.85 -20.99 -0.93
C PHE A 100 -2.21 -22.36 -0.63
N GLY A 101 -2.54 -22.99 0.50
CA GLY A 101 -2.03 -24.28 0.95
C GLY A 101 -0.79 -24.20 1.82
N LEU A 102 -0.45 -23.02 2.36
CA LEU A 102 0.64 -22.91 3.33
C LEU A 102 0.26 -23.62 4.63
N PRO A 103 1.22 -24.25 5.33
CA PRO A 103 0.99 -24.77 6.68
C PRO A 103 0.66 -23.62 7.64
N ASP A 104 -0.36 -23.80 8.48
CA ASP A 104 -0.78 -22.79 9.46
C ASP A 104 0.36 -22.37 10.39
N GLU A 105 1.22 -23.33 10.78
CA GLU A 105 2.42 -23.08 11.60
C GLU A 105 3.41 -22.14 10.91
N LEU A 106 3.59 -22.26 9.59
CA LEU A 106 4.47 -21.39 8.81
C LEU A 106 3.92 -19.97 8.78
N VAL A 107 2.60 -19.83 8.56
CA VAL A 107 1.93 -18.52 8.54
C VAL A 107 2.00 -17.87 9.92
N ALA A 108 1.72 -18.63 10.98
CA ALA A 108 1.77 -18.14 12.36
C ALA A 108 3.18 -17.70 12.79
N ALA A 109 4.23 -18.41 12.33
CA ALA A 109 5.61 -18.05 12.61
C ALA A 109 6.08 -16.80 11.85
N ALA A 110 5.58 -16.59 10.62
CA ALA A 110 6.04 -15.52 9.74
C ALA A 110 5.24 -14.21 9.88
N LEU A 111 3.93 -14.28 10.13
CA LEU A 111 3.05 -13.11 10.07
C LEU A 111 3.03 -12.35 11.41
N THR A 112 3.72 -11.22 11.45
CA THR A 112 3.76 -10.34 12.63
C THR A 112 2.56 -9.39 12.72
N VAL A 113 2.15 -8.81 11.60
CA VAL A 113 1.08 -7.79 11.56
C VAL A 113 0.33 -7.83 10.24
N SER A 114 -0.97 -7.56 10.30
CA SER A 114 -1.84 -7.39 9.12
C SER A 114 -2.70 -6.14 9.29
N ALA A 115 -2.91 -5.41 8.21
CA ALA A 115 -3.79 -4.25 8.16
C ALA A 115 -4.70 -4.32 6.93
N ALA A 116 -5.89 -3.74 7.03
CA ALA A 116 -6.81 -3.60 5.90
C ALA A 116 -6.99 -2.12 5.57
N ILE A 117 -7.05 -1.80 4.28
CA ILE A 117 -7.23 -0.44 3.79
C ILE A 117 -8.54 -0.39 3.01
N SER A 118 -9.40 0.57 3.36
CA SER A 118 -10.59 0.93 2.59
C SER A 118 -10.53 2.41 2.24
N LEU A 119 -10.77 2.77 0.98
CA LEU A 119 -10.91 4.15 0.57
C LEU A 119 -12.38 4.57 0.68
N GLN A 120 -12.65 5.64 1.41
CA GLN A 120 -13.99 6.20 1.56
C GLN A 120 -14.03 7.57 0.89
N TYR A 121 -15.00 7.77 0.00
CA TYR A 121 -15.24 9.07 -0.62
C TYR A 121 -15.71 10.06 0.45
N ARG A 122 -15.06 11.23 0.52
CA ARG A 122 -15.45 12.35 1.40
C ARG A 122 -15.87 13.53 0.52
N PRO A 123 -17.18 13.85 0.42
CA PRO A 123 -17.63 14.98 -0.40
C PRO A 123 -17.15 16.30 0.22
N MET A 124 -16.64 17.20 -0.62
CA MET A 124 -16.30 18.56 -0.22
C MET A 124 -17.55 19.44 -0.33
N ILE A 125 -18.13 19.83 0.81
CA ILE A 125 -19.25 20.78 0.85
C ILE A 125 -18.66 22.17 0.67
N HIS A 126 -18.96 22.84 -0.44
CA HIS A 126 -18.68 24.26 -0.60
C HIS A 126 -19.80 25.04 0.11
N PRO A 127 -19.53 25.80 1.19
CA PRO A 127 -20.54 26.64 1.79
C PRO A 127 -20.85 27.80 0.84
N VAL A 128 -22.06 27.81 0.27
CA VAL A 128 -22.60 29.00 -0.39
C VAL A 128 -23.16 29.89 0.71
N ALA A 129 -22.46 30.97 1.05
CA ALA A 129 -22.98 31.99 1.93
C ALA A 129 -23.78 33.00 1.10
N GLU A 130 -25.10 33.00 1.23
CA GLU A 130 -25.95 34.04 0.68
C GLU A 130 -25.97 35.20 1.68
N VAL A 131 -25.34 36.32 1.33
CA VAL A 131 -25.35 37.52 2.16
C VAL A 131 -26.68 38.24 1.95
N VAL A 132 -27.62 38.04 2.88
CA VAL A 132 -28.86 38.80 2.91
C VAL A 132 -28.61 40.14 3.62
N VAL A 133 -28.54 41.22 2.84
CA VAL A 133 -28.43 42.59 3.38
C VAL A 133 -29.84 43.10 3.69
N PHE A 134 -30.17 43.23 4.96
CA PHE A 134 -31.40 43.90 5.38
C PHE A 134 -31.24 45.42 5.27
N LYS A 135 -32.12 46.09 4.51
CA LYS A 135 -32.23 47.55 4.56
C LYS A 135 -32.86 47.97 5.90
N GLN A 136 -32.25 48.94 6.56
CA GLN A 136 -32.78 49.53 7.78
C GLN A 136 -34.09 50.28 7.43
N VAL A 137 -35.18 49.94 8.12
CA VAL A 137 -36.48 50.61 7.94
C VAL A 137 -36.37 52.02 8.51
N GLY A 138 -36.45 53.05 7.66
CA GLY A 138 -36.59 54.44 8.11
C GLY A 138 -35.78 55.54 7.41
N GLN A 139 -35.17 55.32 6.24
CA GLN A 139 -34.72 56.45 5.41
C GLN A 139 -35.76 56.73 4.32
N ALA A 140 -36.50 57.82 4.53
CA ALA A 140 -37.48 58.39 3.63
C ALA A 140 -36.86 58.79 2.30
N ASP A 141 -37.64 58.59 1.23
CA ASP A 141 -37.37 59.08 -0.12
C ASP A 141 -37.05 60.58 -0.09
N GLN A 142 -35.82 60.93 -0.45
CA GLN A 142 -35.51 62.27 -0.95
C GLN A 142 -35.19 62.15 -2.44
N GLU A 143 -36.20 62.52 -3.22
CA GLU A 143 -36.08 62.93 -4.61
C GLU A 143 -34.94 63.94 -4.76
N VAL A 144 -34.04 63.69 -5.71
CA VAL A 144 -33.29 64.76 -6.37
C VAL A 144 -33.56 64.64 -7.86
N VAL A 145 -34.29 65.64 -8.33
CA VAL A 145 -34.64 65.92 -9.72
C VAL A 145 -33.45 66.62 -10.39
N SER A 146 -33.10 66.14 -11.58
CA SER A 146 -32.10 66.66 -12.57
C SER A 146 -30.61 66.57 -12.22
#